data_AF-A0A6G9H8V8-F1
#
_entry.id   AF-A0A6G9H8V8-F1
#
_cell.length_a   1.000
_cell.length_b   1.000
_cell.length_c   1.000
_cell.angle_alpha   90.00
_cell.angle_beta   90.00
_cell.angle_gamma   90.00
#
_symmetry.space_group_name_H-M   'P 1'
#
loop_
_entity.id
_entity.type
_entity.pdbx_description
1 polymer ?
#
loop_
_entity_poly.entity_id
_entity_poly.type
_entity_poly.pdbx_seq_one_letter_code
_entity_poly.pdbx_strand_id
1 'polypeptide(L)'
;MELVSSAENSSLDWKAQYGYIEDIGDGRGYTAGIIGFCTGCGDLLQVVRRYTDARPHNRLAPFLPALRAVDGSASHTGLGAPFTTAWKQAATDPALRAAQDAERDREYFDPAVSRAKADGLGVLGQFIYYDAYVMHGAGDTKGTVGFRTIRARALRAADAPADGGDEKEYLGAFLDARVDAIRREPSHTDTSRVETAQRVFLAEGNLDLDPPLDWRVYGDRYRIAGE
;
A
#
# COMPACT_ATOMS: atom_id res chain seq x y z
N MET A 1 -4.76 -2.83 -8.66
CA MET A 1 -4.75 -1.47 -8.06
C MET A 1 -6.11 -1.11 -7.46
N GLU A 2 -7.22 -1.35 -8.14
CA GLU A 2 -8.58 -1.04 -7.62
C GLU A 2 -8.87 -1.63 -6.24
N LEU A 3 -8.48 -2.88 -5.98
CA LEU A 3 -8.62 -3.52 -4.67
C LEU A 3 -7.93 -2.72 -3.54
N VAL A 4 -6.68 -2.28 -3.75
CA VAL A 4 -5.95 -1.46 -2.77
C VAL A 4 -6.64 -0.10 -2.61
N SER A 5 -6.99 0.56 -3.72
CA SER A 5 -7.68 1.85 -3.69
C SER A 5 -9.03 1.81 -2.95
N SER A 6 -9.73 0.68 -2.97
CA SER A 6 -10.95 0.50 -2.18
C SER A 6 -10.69 0.55 -0.67
N ALA A 7 -9.52 0.10 -0.21
CA ALA A 7 -9.12 0.11 1.19
C ALA A 7 -8.42 1.41 1.61
N GLU A 8 -7.64 2.03 0.72
CA GLU A 8 -6.91 3.26 1.02
C GLU A 8 -7.79 4.52 0.82
N ASN A 9 -8.74 4.49 -0.11
CA ASN A 9 -9.45 5.68 -0.57
C ASN A 9 -10.97 5.48 -0.75
N SER A 10 -11.52 4.34 -0.32
CA SER A 10 -12.94 4.00 -0.49
C SER A 10 -13.46 4.15 -1.93
N SER A 11 -12.60 3.95 -2.94
CA SER A 11 -12.92 4.16 -4.35
C SER A 11 -12.20 3.16 -5.26
N LEU A 12 -12.83 2.76 -6.36
CA LEU A 12 -12.18 1.96 -7.42
C LEU A 12 -11.43 2.84 -8.43
N ASP A 13 -11.72 4.14 -8.49
CA ASP A 13 -10.98 5.07 -9.35
C ASP A 13 -9.63 5.42 -8.71
N TRP A 14 -8.71 4.46 -8.77
CA TRP A 14 -7.35 4.60 -8.24
C TRP A 14 -6.56 5.70 -8.96
N LYS A 15 -6.91 6.02 -10.22
CA LYS A 15 -6.25 7.09 -10.98
C LYS A 15 -6.65 8.48 -10.49
N ALA A 16 -7.83 8.64 -9.90
CA ALA A 16 -8.17 9.90 -9.21
C ALA A 16 -7.24 10.19 -8.01
N GLN A 17 -6.56 9.17 -7.47
CA GLN A 17 -5.75 9.28 -6.26
C GLN A 17 -4.36 9.87 -6.49
N TYR A 18 -3.91 10.05 -7.74
CA TYR A 18 -2.62 10.72 -8.01
C TYR A 18 -2.51 12.10 -7.33
N GLY A 19 -3.63 12.82 -7.23
CA GLY A 19 -3.71 14.14 -6.59
C GLY A 19 -4.18 14.13 -5.14
N TYR A 20 -4.51 12.96 -4.57
CA TYR A 20 -4.88 12.85 -3.17
C TYR A 20 -3.73 13.34 -2.29
N ILE A 21 -4.05 14.14 -1.28
CA ILE A 21 -3.12 14.59 -0.24
C ILE A 21 -3.89 15.12 0.97
N GLU A 22 -3.62 14.55 2.14
CA GLU A 22 -4.26 14.88 3.40
C GLU A 22 -3.38 14.45 4.57
N ASP A 23 -3.42 15.16 5.70
CA ASP A 23 -2.95 14.61 6.96
C ASP A 23 -4.17 14.04 7.69
N ILE A 24 -4.20 12.72 7.82
CA ILE A 24 -5.31 11.98 8.40
C ILE A 24 -5.20 11.83 9.93
N GLY A 25 -4.20 12.47 10.55
CA GLY A 25 -4.00 12.46 12.00
C GLY A 25 -3.41 11.16 12.55
N ASP A 26 -2.80 10.34 11.70
CA ASP A 26 -2.19 9.05 12.08
C ASP A 26 -0.73 9.18 12.54
N GLY A 27 -0.19 10.41 12.57
CA GLY A 27 1.19 10.69 12.96
C GLY A 27 2.23 10.52 11.85
N ARG A 28 1.81 10.30 10.60
CA ARG A 28 2.71 10.18 9.43
C ARG A 28 2.87 11.49 8.62
N GLY A 29 2.18 12.55 9.05
CA GLY A 29 2.14 13.83 8.33
C GLY A 29 1.18 13.76 7.13
N TYR A 30 1.53 14.39 6.01
CA TYR A 30 0.72 14.29 4.81
C TYR A 30 0.87 12.90 4.17
N THR A 31 -0.25 12.22 3.95
CA THR A 31 -0.45 11.02 3.14
C THR A 31 -0.98 11.41 1.77
N ALA A 32 -0.36 10.94 0.69
CA ALA A 32 -0.64 11.42 -0.67
C ALA A 32 -0.46 10.35 -1.75
N GLY A 33 -1.13 10.54 -2.90
CA GLY A 33 -0.92 9.72 -4.09
C GLY A 33 -1.59 8.34 -4.04
N ILE A 34 -1.29 7.54 -5.06
CA ILE A 34 -2.00 6.29 -5.40
C ILE A 34 -1.91 5.14 -4.38
N ILE A 35 -0.98 5.21 -3.42
CA ILE A 35 -0.81 4.22 -2.36
C ILE A 35 -0.57 4.85 -0.98
N GLY A 36 -0.84 6.15 -0.82
CA GLY A 36 -0.67 6.85 0.46
C GLY A 36 0.78 7.08 0.89
N PHE A 37 1.63 7.60 0.00
CA PHE A 37 2.98 8.03 0.35
C PHE A 37 2.94 9.08 1.46
N CYS A 38 3.79 8.99 2.47
CA CYS A 38 3.76 9.90 3.62
C CYS A 38 5.03 10.74 3.80
N THR A 39 4.86 12.01 4.17
CA THR A 39 5.99 12.92 4.44
C THR A 39 6.87 12.46 5.59
N GLY A 40 6.28 11.82 6.61
CA GLY A 40 7.00 11.28 7.76
C GLY A 40 7.59 9.89 7.55
N CYS A 41 7.27 9.22 6.44
CA CYS A 41 7.74 7.86 6.13
C CYS A 41 8.92 7.84 5.15
N GLY A 42 9.18 8.97 4.49
CA GLY A 42 10.31 9.16 3.58
C GLY A 42 10.05 8.75 2.13
N ASP A 43 8.99 8.01 1.84
CA ASP A 43 8.59 7.55 0.51
C ASP A 43 8.03 8.69 -0.36
N LEU A 44 7.25 9.61 0.20
CA LEU A 44 6.78 10.81 -0.52
C LEU A 44 7.97 11.67 -0.99
N LEU A 45 9.00 11.78 -0.15
CA LEU A 45 10.24 12.47 -0.50
C LEU A 45 10.92 11.80 -1.71
N GLN A 46 10.90 10.46 -1.81
CA GLN A 46 11.46 9.76 -2.99
C GLN A 46 10.64 10.04 -4.25
N VAL A 47 9.30 10.07 -4.16
CA VAL A 47 8.44 10.45 -5.29
C VAL A 47 8.81 11.85 -5.81
N VAL A 48 8.94 12.84 -4.91
CA VAL A 48 9.28 14.22 -5.31
C VAL A 48 10.69 14.31 -5.86
N ARG A 49 11.65 13.53 -5.35
CA ARG A 49 13.01 13.44 -5.92
C ARG A 49 12.98 12.90 -7.34
N ARG A 50 12.34 11.74 -7.58
CA ARG A 50 12.19 11.15 -8.93
C ARG A 50 11.52 12.11 -9.91
N TYR A 51 10.45 12.76 -9.47
CA TYR A 51 9.77 13.75 -10.30
C TYR A 51 10.68 14.93 -10.63
N THR A 52 11.51 15.37 -9.67
CA THR A 52 12.48 16.45 -9.90
C THR A 52 13.63 16.02 -10.80
N ASP A 53 14.10 14.79 -10.72
CA ASP A 53 15.11 14.28 -11.64
C ASP A 53 14.58 14.24 -13.09
N ALA A 54 13.31 13.87 -13.28
CA ALA A 54 12.66 13.90 -14.58
C ALA A 54 12.27 15.31 -15.07
N ARG A 55 11.94 16.22 -14.13
CA ARG A 55 11.49 17.60 -14.39
C ARG A 55 12.15 18.56 -13.38
N PRO A 56 13.37 19.06 -13.61
CA PRO A 56 14.13 19.82 -12.61
C PRO A 56 13.46 21.10 -12.08
N HIS A 57 12.62 21.74 -12.88
CA HIS A 57 11.93 22.99 -12.52
C HIS A 57 10.44 22.79 -12.21
N ASN A 58 10.06 21.61 -11.72
CA ASN A 58 8.68 21.33 -11.36
C ASN A 58 8.24 22.08 -10.08
N ARG A 59 6.92 22.15 -9.86
CA ARG A 59 6.30 22.89 -8.74
C ARG A 59 6.61 22.32 -7.35
N LEU A 60 7.02 21.05 -7.26
CA LEU A 60 7.35 20.37 -6.00
C LEU A 60 8.83 20.50 -5.63
N ALA A 61 9.72 20.80 -6.58
CA ALA A 61 11.16 20.93 -6.34
C ALA A 61 11.51 21.90 -5.21
N PRO A 62 10.87 23.09 -5.06
CA PRO A 62 11.16 24.00 -3.95
C PRO A 62 10.86 23.43 -2.55
N PHE A 63 10.03 22.40 -2.44
CA PHE A 63 9.66 21.77 -1.18
C PHE A 63 10.64 20.66 -0.74
N LEU A 64 11.59 20.25 -1.59
CA LEU A 64 12.57 19.21 -1.26
C LEU A 64 13.35 19.44 0.05
N PRO A 65 13.80 20.68 0.39
CA PRO A 65 14.42 20.93 1.69
C PRO A 65 13.47 20.71 2.87
N ALA A 66 12.22 21.16 2.76
CA ALA A 66 11.21 20.97 3.81
C ALA A 66 10.85 19.49 3.98
N LEU A 67 10.66 18.76 2.88
CA LEU A 67 10.41 17.31 2.89
C LEU A 67 11.54 16.53 3.59
N ARG A 68 12.81 16.91 3.36
CA ARG A 68 13.95 16.31 4.08
C ARG A 68 13.95 16.64 5.58
N ALA A 69 13.48 17.84 5.95
CA ALA A 69 13.49 18.29 7.33
C ALA A 69 12.38 17.65 8.18
N VAL A 70 11.24 17.31 7.57
CA VAL A 70 10.10 16.70 8.26
C VAL A 70 10.10 15.17 8.23
N ASP A 71 10.98 14.55 7.44
CA ASP A 71 11.13 13.09 7.35
C ASP A 71 11.32 12.45 8.74
N GLY A 72 10.58 11.38 9.01
CA GLY A 72 10.49 10.74 10.33
C GLY A 72 9.58 11.45 11.34
N SER A 73 8.79 12.46 10.95
CA SER A 73 7.87 13.18 11.82
C SER A 73 6.53 13.53 11.15
N ALA A 74 5.53 13.87 11.96
CA ALA A 74 4.24 14.42 11.49
C ALA A 74 4.29 15.94 11.19
N SER A 75 5.47 16.55 11.09
CA SER A 75 5.59 18.01 10.97
C SER A 75 5.18 18.50 9.57
N HIS A 76 4.51 19.66 9.54
CA HIS A 76 4.17 20.37 8.28
C HIS A 76 5.06 21.60 8.02
N THR A 77 6.11 21.81 8.82
CA THR A 77 6.98 22.99 8.71
C THR A 77 7.56 23.12 7.30
N GLY A 78 7.28 24.24 6.63
CA GLY A 78 7.76 24.51 5.27
C GLY A 78 6.95 23.86 4.13
N LEU A 79 5.86 23.14 4.44
CA LEU A 79 4.98 22.52 3.45
C LEU A 79 3.63 23.27 3.37
N GLY A 80 2.71 22.95 4.29
CA GLY A 80 1.39 23.58 4.43
C GLY A 80 0.52 23.61 3.16
N ALA A 81 -0.41 24.56 3.12
CA ALA A 81 -1.30 24.78 1.97
C ALA A 81 -0.58 25.00 0.62
N PRO A 82 0.57 25.69 0.56
CA PRO A 82 1.34 25.79 -0.68
C PRO A 82 1.77 24.43 -1.23
N PHE A 83 2.22 23.53 -0.37
CA PHE A 83 2.63 22.18 -0.78
C PHE A 83 1.45 21.34 -1.26
N THR A 84 0.35 21.30 -0.51
CA THR A 84 -0.83 20.51 -0.91
C THR A 84 -1.47 21.02 -2.21
N THR A 85 -1.45 22.35 -2.42
CA THR A 85 -1.88 22.95 -3.69
C THR A 85 -0.95 22.58 -4.84
N ALA A 86 0.38 22.66 -4.63
CA ALA A 86 1.36 22.29 -5.63
C ALA A 86 1.27 20.80 -6.01
N TRP A 87 1.02 19.92 -5.03
CA TRP A 87 0.81 18.49 -5.25
C TRP A 87 -0.38 18.22 -6.17
N LYS A 88 -1.56 18.78 -5.83
CA LYS A 88 -2.78 18.64 -6.64
C LYS A 88 -2.59 19.15 -8.07
N GLN A 89 -1.89 20.27 -8.24
CA GLN A 89 -1.58 20.80 -9.57
C GLN A 89 -0.61 19.89 -10.33
N ALA A 90 0.46 19.44 -9.68
CA ALA A 90 1.47 18.58 -10.28
C ALA A 90 0.93 17.19 -10.64
N ALA A 91 -0.14 16.71 -9.98
CA ALA A 91 -0.78 15.43 -10.29
C ALA A 91 -1.43 15.37 -11.70
N THR A 92 -1.54 16.51 -12.38
CA THR A 92 -1.92 16.57 -13.79
C THR A 92 -0.75 16.29 -14.74
N ASP A 93 0.49 16.43 -14.29
CA ASP A 93 1.69 16.15 -15.08
C ASP A 93 1.94 14.63 -15.16
N PRO A 94 1.99 14.04 -16.37
CA PRO A 94 2.34 12.63 -16.54
C PRO A 94 3.66 12.22 -15.88
N ALA A 95 4.63 13.13 -15.74
CA ALA A 95 5.90 12.83 -15.09
C ALA A 95 5.78 12.64 -13.57
N LEU A 96 4.85 13.34 -12.89
CA LEU A 96 4.59 13.04 -11.47
C LEU A 96 3.87 11.70 -11.32
N ARG A 97 2.94 11.38 -12.23
CA ARG A 97 2.23 10.09 -12.23
C ARG A 97 3.21 8.92 -12.42
N ALA A 98 4.11 9.05 -13.40
CA ALA A 98 5.17 8.08 -13.62
C ALA A 98 6.13 7.96 -12.43
N ALA A 99 6.42 9.06 -11.72
CA ALA A 99 7.23 9.02 -10.50
C ALA A 99 6.53 8.28 -9.35
N GLN A 100 5.20 8.45 -9.20
CA GLN A 100 4.40 7.69 -8.24
C GLN A 100 4.35 6.20 -8.62
N ASP A 101 4.10 5.87 -9.88
CA ASP A 101 4.10 4.48 -10.37
C ASP A 101 5.45 3.81 -10.12
N ALA A 102 6.55 4.49 -10.43
CA ALA A 102 7.90 3.95 -10.25
C ALA A 102 8.26 3.72 -8.78
N GLU A 103 7.83 4.59 -7.86
CA GLU A 103 8.10 4.39 -6.44
C GLU A 103 7.20 3.30 -5.83
N ARG A 104 5.93 3.23 -6.23
CA ARG A 104 5.03 2.10 -5.92
C ARG A 104 5.68 0.79 -6.35
N ASP A 105 6.15 0.72 -7.59
CA ASP A 105 6.67 -0.52 -8.14
C ASP A 105 7.95 -0.96 -7.43
N ARG A 106 8.87 -0.02 -7.25
CA ARG A 106 10.17 -0.30 -6.63
C ARG A 106 10.08 -0.75 -5.17
N GLU A 107 9.31 -0.05 -4.34
CA GLU A 107 9.30 -0.28 -2.89
C GLU A 107 8.21 -1.27 -2.44
N TYR A 108 7.14 -1.43 -3.21
CA TYR A 108 5.95 -2.18 -2.78
C TYR A 108 5.62 -3.33 -3.74
N PHE A 109 5.32 -3.04 -5.00
CA PHE A 109 4.77 -4.04 -5.92
C PHE A 109 5.80 -5.10 -6.31
N ASP A 110 6.95 -4.69 -6.85
CA ASP A 110 7.97 -5.63 -7.34
C ASP A 110 8.53 -6.51 -6.21
N PRO A 111 8.88 -5.98 -5.02
CA PRO A 111 9.34 -6.81 -3.91
C PRO A 111 8.27 -7.80 -3.43
N ALA A 112 7.01 -7.36 -3.33
CA ALA A 112 5.91 -8.21 -2.89
C ALA A 112 5.64 -9.35 -3.87
N VAL A 113 5.52 -9.02 -5.16
CA VAL A 113 5.27 -10.00 -6.23
C VAL A 113 6.45 -10.95 -6.38
N SER A 114 7.69 -10.43 -6.34
CA SER A 114 8.88 -11.28 -6.40
C SER A 114 8.96 -12.24 -5.22
N ARG A 115 8.61 -11.80 -4.00
CA ARG A 115 8.61 -12.67 -2.82
C ARG A 115 7.49 -13.71 -2.89
N ALA A 116 6.28 -13.31 -3.28
CA ALA A 116 5.14 -14.22 -3.44
C ALA A 116 5.45 -15.32 -4.47
N LYS A 117 6.04 -14.95 -5.62
CA LYS A 117 6.50 -15.92 -6.62
C LYS A 117 7.57 -16.87 -6.08
N ALA A 118 8.51 -16.36 -5.29
CA ALA A 118 9.52 -17.18 -4.64
C ALA A 118 8.95 -18.10 -3.55
N ASP A 119 7.76 -17.80 -3.02
CA ASP A 119 6.99 -18.67 -2.13
C ASP A 119 6.03 -19.61 -2.89
N GLY A 120 6.01 -19.54 -4.22
CA GLY A 120 5.16 -20.40 -5.06
C GLY A 120 3.68 -19.98 -5.09
N LEU A 121 3.37 -18.73 -4.75
CA LEU A 121 1.99 -18.24 -4.66
C LEU A 121 1.43 -17.79 -6.02
N GLY A 122 0.15 -18.11 -6.24
CA GLY A 122 -0.68 -17.62 -7.34
C GLY A 122 -1.01 -16.13 -7.23
N VAL A 123 -1.96 -15.67 -8.04
CA VAL A 123 -2.26 -14.23 -8.20
C VAL A 123 -2.88 -13.65 -6.93
N LEU A 124 -3.78 -14.38 -6.27
CA LEU A 124 -4.36 -13.98 -4.99
C LEU A 124 -3.27 -13.81 -3.92
N GLY A 125 -2.33 -14.76 -3.81
CA GLY A 125 -1.24 -14.66 -2.85
C GLY A 125 -0.28 -13.50 -3.14
N GLN A 126 0.00 -13.23 -4.42
CA GLN A 126 0.74 -12.04 -4.85
C GLN A 126 0.03 -10.74 -4.45
N PHE A 127 -1.30 -10.67 -4.63
CA PHE A 127 -2.09 -9.53 -4.17
C PHE A 127 -2.08 -9.37 -2.65
N ILE A 128 -2.27 -10.46 -1.89
CA ILE A 128 -2.23 -10.44 -0.42
C ILE A 128 -0.89 -9.91 0.09
N TYR A 129 0.22 -10.33 -0.54
CA TYR A 129 1.55 -9.82 -0.20
C TYR A 129 1.68 -8.33 -0.53
N TYR A 130 1.24 -7.92 -1.72
CA TYR A 130 1.31 -6.53 -2.14
C TYR A 130 0.53 -5.61 -1.20
N ASP A 131 -0.70 -5.98 -0.85
CA ASP A 131 -1.55 -5.22 0.07
C ASP A 131 -0.93 -5.15 1.49
N ALA A 132 -0.23 -6.20 1.92
CA ALA A 132 0.51 -6.20 3.18
C ALA A 132 1.75 -5.29 3.12
N TYR A 133 2.47 -5.25 1.99
CA TYR A 133 3.59 -4.31 1.80
C TYR A 133 3.11 -2.86 1.87
N VAL A 134 1.99 -2.52 1.20
CA VAL A 134 1.42 -1.18 1.21
C VAL A 134 1.11 -0.73 2.63
N MET A 135 0.41 -1.57 3.41
CA MET A 135 -0.03 -1.19 4.75
C MET A 135 1.08 -1.24 5.81
N HIS A 136 1.93 -2.26 5.77
CA HIS A 136 2.86 -2.56 6.87
C HIS A 136 4.32 -2.19 6.55
N GLY A 137 4.63 -1.89 5.29
CA GLY A 137 6.01 -1.77 4.82
C GLY A 137 6.79 -3.09 4.90
N ALA A 138 8.03 -3.08 4.40
CA ALA A 138 8.86 -4.29 4.33
C ALA A 138 9.36 -4.79 5.70
N GLY A 139 9.49 -3.91 6.70
CA GLY A 139 10.10 -4.22 7.99
C GLY A 139 9.38 -3.57 9.15
N ASP A 140 9.62 -4.09 10.35
CA ASP A 140 9.05 -3.55 11.58
C ASP A 140 9.55 -2.11 11.79
N THR A 141 8.63 -1.22 12.17
CA THR A 141 8.95 0.10 12.72
C THR A 141 8.46 0.18 14.16
N LYS A 142 8.79 1.26 14.87
CA LYS A 142 8.48 1.37 16.30
C LYS A 142 6.97 1.29 16.53
N GLY A 143 6.51 0.19 17.13
CA GLY A 143 5.10 -0.02 17.49
C GLY A 143 4.27 -0.72 16.42
N THR A 144 4.85 -1.10 15.28
CA THR A 144 4.16 -1.76 14.17
C THR A 144 4.79 -3.12 13.86
N VAL A 145 4.10 -3.95 13.07
CA VAL A 145 4.62 -5.24 12.60
C VAL A 145 4.67 -5.21 11.08
N GLY A 146 5.87 -5.30 10.51
CA GLY A 146 6.11 -5.23 9.07
C GLY A 146 5.91 -6.57 8.36
N PHE A 147 5.92 -6.53 7.03
CA PHE A 147 5.71 -7.69 6.15
C PHE A 147 6.63 -8.87 6.49
N ARG A 148 7.93 -8.64 6.71
CA ARG A 148 8.90 -9.72 7.02
C ARG A 148 8.50 -10.52 8.26
N THR A 149 8.00 -9.85 9.30
CA THR A 149 7.58 -10.49 10.54
C THR A 149 6.25 -11.24 10.36
N ILE A 150 5.31 -10.67 9.60
CA ILE A 150 4.03 -11.33 9.24
C ILE A 150 4.32 -12.63 8.48
N ARG A 151 5.13 -12.56 7.41
CA ARG A 151 5.53 -13.72 6.60
C ARG A 151 6.22 -14.79 7.46
N ALA A 152 7.14 -14.39 8.33
CA ALA A 152 7.84 -15.32 9.21
C ALA A 152 6.90 -16.01 10.21
N ARG A 153 5.82 -15.36 10.64
CA ARG A 153 4.78 -15.99 11.47
C ARG A 153 3.97 -17.01 10.67
N ALA A 154 3.55 -16.65 9.46
CA ALA A 154 2.84 -17.55 8.56
C ALA A 154 3.62 -18.85 8.30
N LEU A 155 4.91 -18.73 7.98
CA LEU A 155 5.80 -19.87 7.72
C LEU A 155 6.08 -20.76 8.93
N ARG A 156 5.78 -20.30 10.16
CA ARG A 156 5.84 -21.17 11.34
C ARG A 156 4.56 -21.98 11.54
N ALA A 157 3.48 -21.59 10.89
CA ALA A 157 2.17 -22.20 11.01
C ALA A 157 1.85 -23.11 9.82
N ALA A 158 2.30 -22.76 8.61
CA ALA A 158 2.10 -23.54 7.41
C ALA A 158 3.27 -23.36 6.43
N ASP A 159 3.67 -24.44 5.76
CA ASP A 159 4.70 -24.39 4.71
C ASP A 159 4.15 -23.65 3.47
N ALA A 160 5.01 -22.87 2.82
CA ALA A 160 4.63 -22.23 1.56
C ALA A 160 4.59 -23.27 0.41
N PRO A 161 3.87 -23.00 -0.70
CA PRO A 161 3.86 -23.89 -1.85
C PRO A 161 5.24 -24.25 -2.42
N ALA A 162 6.19 -23.31 -2.41
CA ALA A 162 7.57 -23.58 -2.81
C ALA A 162 8.28 -24.63 -1.94
N ASP A 163 7.83 -24.82 -0.69
CA ASP A 163 8.33 -25.81 0.25
C ASP A 163 7.41 -27.05 0.35
N GLY A 164 6.41 -27.16 -0.56
CA GLY A 164 5.50 -28.31 -0.66
C GLY A 164 4.18 -28.19 0.13
N GLY A 165 3.89 -27.04 0.72
CA GLY A 165 2.64 -26.79 1.45
C GLY A 165 1.44 -26.48 0.53
N ASP A 166 0.24 -26.55 1.09
CA ASP A 166 -0.98 -26.13 0.40
C ASP A 166 -1.10 -24.60 0.38
N GLU A 167 -1.39 -24.02 -0.79
CA GLU A 167 -1.47 -22.58 -0.94
C GLU A 167 -2.57 -21.96 -0.08
N LYS A 168 -3.75 -22.61 0.04
CA LYS A 168 -4.84 -22.05 0.82
C LYS A 168 -4.55 -22.08 2.31
N GLU A 169 -3.94 -23.16 2.79
CA GLU A 169 -3.48 -23.27 4.17
C GLU A 169 -2.43 -22.19 4.49
N TYR A 170 -1.44 -22.01 3.62
CA TYR A 170 -0.42 -20.98 3.77
C TYR A 170 -1.02 -19.56 3.78
N LEU A 171 -1.88 -19.24 2.81
CA LEU A 171 -2.53 -17.94 2.73
C LEU A 171 -3.46 -17.69 3.92
N GLY A 172 -4.15 -18.73 4.42
CA GLY A 172 -4.93 -18.65 5.66
C GLY A 172 -4.06 -18.25 6.85
N ALA A 173 -2.93 -18.94 7.05
CA ALA A 173 -1.97 -18.62 8.10
C ALA A 173 -1.36 -17.21 7.95
N PHE A 174 -1.10 -16.78 6.72
CA PHE A 174 -0.62 -15.42 6.44
C PHE A 174 -1.66 -14.36 6.80
N LEU A 175 -2.92 -14.55 6.41
CA LEU A 175 -4.00 -13.62 6.73
C LEU A 175 -4.28 -13.58 8.23
N ASP A 176 -4.17 -14.70 8.95
CA ASP A 176 -4.24 -14.72 10.42
C ASP A 176 -3.13 -13.87 11.05
N ALA A 177 -1.88 -14.09 10.65
CA ALA A 177 -0.73 -13.33 11.14
C ALA A 177 -0.86 -11.83 10.81
N ARG A 178 -1.47 -11.50 9.67
CA ARG A 178 -1.72 -10.13 9.22
C ARG A 178 -2.81 -9.45 10.03
N VAL A 179 -3.93 -10.11 10.28
CA VAL A 179 -5.01 -9.59 11.13
C VAL A 179 -4.49 -9.28 12.53
N ASP A 180 -3.65 -10.15 13.08
CA ASP A 180 -2.95 -9.91 14.34
C ASP A 180 -2.02 -8.69 14.30
N ALA A 181 -1.36 -8.43 13.17
CA ALA A 181 -0.54 -7.24 12.98
C ALA A 181 -1.39 -5.97 12.92
N ILE A 182 -2.47 -5.97 12.14
CA ILE A 182 -3.41 -4.84 12.01
C ILE A 182 -4.01 -4.46 13.37
N ARG A 183 -4.45 -5.45 14.16
CA ARG A 183 -5.02 -5.18 15.50
C ARG A 183 -4.04 -4.54 16.48
N ARG A 184 -2.73 -4.59 16.21
CA ARG A 184 -1.68 -3.97 17.02
C ARG A 184 -1.23 -2.62 16.45
N GLU A 185 -1.68 -2.25 15.26
CA GLU A 185 -1.33 -1.01 14.60
C GLU A 185 -2.00 0.17 15.32
N PRO A 186 -1.25 1.17 15.82
CA PRO A 186 -1.84 2.30 16.56
C PRO A 186 -2.77 3.16 15.70
N SER A 187 -2.51 3.26 14.39
CA SER A 187 -3.25 4.14 13.49
C SER A 187 -4.49 3.50 12.86
N HIS A 188 -4.58 2.17 12.83
CA HIS A 188 -5.62 1.49 12.05
C HIS A 188 -5.85 0.05 12.50
N THR A 189 -7.00 -0.23 13.11
CA THR A 189 -7.33 -1.57 13.64
C THR A 189 -8.45 -2.29 12.88
N ASP A 190 -9.06 -1.64 11.90
CA ASP A 190 -10.08 -2.26 11.05
C ASP A 190 -9.44 -3.33 10.14
N THR A 191 -10.07 -4.50 10.07
CA THR A 191 -9.52 -5.66 9.37
C THR A 191 -10.35 -6.06 8.15
N SER A 192 -11.33 -5.25 7.74
CA SER A 192 -12.25 -5.55 6.64
C SER A 192 -11.54 -5.77 5.29
N ARG A 193 -10.44 -5.08 5.03
CA ARG A 193 -9.57 -5.34 3.86
C ARG A 193 -9.07 -6.78 3.78
N VAL A 194 -8.98 -7.47 4.93
CA VAL A 194 -8.67 -8.90 5.02
C VAL A 194 -9.94 -9.71 5.15
N GLU A 195 -10.72 -9.48 6.20
CA GLU A 195 -11.83 -10.34 6.65
C GLU A 195 -13.00 -10.36 5.66
N THR A 196 -13.30 -9.24 5.00
CA THR A 196 -14.43 -9.13 4.06
C THR A 196 -14.00 -8.90 2.61
N ALA A 197 -12.72 -9.15 2.30
CA ALA A 197 -12.18 -9.13 0.93
C ALA A 197 -11.22 -10.31 0.69
N GLN A 198 -9.97 -10.25 1.15
CA GLN A 198 -8.97 -11.29 0.84
C GLN A 198 -9.40 -12.69 1.32
N ARG A 199 -9.99 -12.80 2.52
CA ARG A 199 -10.53 -14.07 3.02
C ARG A 199 -11.72 -14.57 2.21
N VAL A 200 -12.51 -13.67 1.62
CA VAL A 200 -13.65 -14.05 0.76
C VAL A 200 -13.11 -14.72 -0.50
N PHE A 201 -12.16 -14.08 -1.19
CA PHE A 201 -11.55 -14.65 -2.40
C PHE A 201 -10.85 -15.98 -2.12
N LEU A 202 -10.17 -16.09 -0.97
CA LEU A 202 -9.53 -17.33 -0.54
C LEU A 202 -10.55 -18.46 -0.28
N ALA A 203 -11.64 -18.15 0.43
CA ALA A 203 -12.71 -19.10 0.75
C ALA A 203 -13.44 -19.59 -0.51
N GLU A 204 -13.64 -18.70 -1.49
CA GLU A 204 -14.18 -19.03 -2.82
C GLU A 204 -13.20 -19.89 -3.65
N GLY A 205 -11.93 -19.95 -3.24
CA GLY A 205 -10.89 -20.66 -3.98
C GLY A 205 -10.46 -19.94 -5.25
N ASN A 206 -10.72 -18.64 -5.36
CA ASN A 206 -10.33 -17.82 -6.49
C ASN A 206 -8.84 -17.42 -6.37
N LEU A 207 -7.95 -18.42 -6.47
CA LEU A 207 -6.50 -18.25 -6.33
C LEU A 207 -5.89 -17.43 -7.48
N ASP A 208 -6.55 -17.41 -8.64
CA ASP A 208 -6.16 -16.62 -9.81
C ASP A 208 -6.70 -15.18 -9.76
N LEU A 209 -7.54 -14.86 -8.77
CA LEU A 209 -8.17 -13.54 -8.58
C LEU A 209 -8.96 -13.08 -9.81
N ASP A 210 -9.61 -14.02 -10.48
CA ASP A 210 -10.38 -13.78 -11.70
C ASP A 210 -11.73 -13.10 -11.37
N PRO A 211 -12.13 -12.07 -12.13
CA PRO A 211 -13.46 -11.49 -11.99
C PRO A 211 -14.59 -12.48 -12.38
N PRO A 212 -15.82 -12.29 -11.86
CA PRO A 212 -16.26 -11.18 -11.01
C PRO A 212 -15.69 -11.26 -9.59
N LEU A 213 -15.27 -10.11 -9.07
CA LEU A 213 -14.83 -9.95 -7.68
C LEU A 213 -15.85 -9.10 -6.94
N ASP A 214 -16.39 -9.62 -5.85
CA ASP A 214 -17.32 -8.91 -4.96
C ASP A 214 -16.73 -8.90 -3.55
N TRP A 215 -16.61 -7.71 -2.94
CA TRP A 215 -16.04 -7.61 -1.59
C TRP A 215 -16.57 -6.40 -0.82
N ARG A 216 -16.15 -6.28 0.44
CA ARG A 216 -16.41 -5.12 1.27
C ARG A 216 -15.18 -4.64 2.01
N VAL A 217 -15.11 -3.34 2.18
CA VAL A 217 -14.15 -2.66 3.06
C VAL A 217 -14.90 -1.54 3.77
N TYR A 218 -14.72 -1.41 5.09
CA TYR A 218 -15.41 -0.42 5.94
C TYR A 218 -16.94 -0.43 5.86
N GLY A 219 -17.52 -1.56 5.43
CA GLY A 219 -18.96 -1.76 5.23
C GLY A 219 -19.46 -1.48 3.81
N ASP A 220 -18.70 -0.73 3.01
CA ASP A 220 -19.01 -0.40 1.62
C ASP A 220 -18.81 -1.61 0.71
N ARG A 221 -19.68 -1.76 -0.30
CA ARG A 221 -19.60 -2.85 -1.29
C ARG A 221 -18.88 -2.38 -2.53
N TYR A 222 -18.00 -3.22 -3.03
CA TYR A 222 -17.29 -3.02 -4.28
C TYR A 222 -17.44 -4.23 -5.19
N ARG A 223 -17.37 -3.98 -6.50
CA ARG A 223 -17.45 -5.03 -7.51
C ARG A 223 -16.55 -4.70 -8.70
N ILE A 224 -15.78 -5.68 -9.16
CA ILE A 224 -15.16 -5.71 -10.47
C ILE A 224 -15.89 -6.77 -11.28
N ALA A 225 -16.49 -6.39 -12.41
CA ALA A 225 -17.26 -7.31 -13.24
C ALA A 225 -16.33 -8.27 -14.00
N GLY A 226 -16.82 -9.49 -14.29
CA GLY A 226 -16.26 -10.37 -15.31
C GLY A 226 -16.49 -9.81 -16.71
N GLU A 227 -15.63 -10.22 -17.65
CA GLU A 227 -15.86 -10.04 -19.09
C GLU A 227 -17.07 -10.84 -19.58
#